data_AF-A0A932PD78-F1
#
_entry.id   AF-A0A932PD78-F1
#
_cell.length_a   1.000
_cell.length_b   1.000
_cell.length_c   1.000
_cell.angle_alpha   90.00
_cell.angle_beta   90.00
_cell.angle_gamma   90.00
#
_symmetry.space_group_name_H-M   'P 1'
#
loop_
_entity.id
_entity.type
_entity.pdbx_description
1 polymer ?
#
loop_
_entity_poly.entity_id
_entity_poly.type
_entity_poly.pdbx_seq_one_letter_code
_entity_poly.pdbx_strand_id
1 'polypeptide(L)'
;MDYYELQRCTRHCALTGRELAEGEEVFSTLAVEGAQVRRHDYAAEAWTGPPEGIVGWWKSRIPVKEARKHPLAPSELLLNMFRELDGQETQADLRYVLALLLIRRRLLR
;
A
#
# COMPACT_ATOMS: atom_id res chain seq x y z
N MET A 1 8.47 0.40 21.00
CA MET A 1 7.40 0.54 20.00
C MET A 1 7.67 -0.56 19.00
N ASP A 2 6.94 -1.66 19.08
CA ASP A 2 7.20 -2.82 18.22
C ASP A 2 6.78 -2.45 16.80
N TYR A 3 7.75 -2.33 15.91
CA TYR A 3 7.49 -2.04 14.51
C TYR A 3 6.93 -3.31 13.86
N TYR A 4 5.65 -3.30 13.51
CA TYR A 4 5.09 -4.32 12.64
C TYR A 4 5.74 -4.21 11.27
N GLU A 5 6.68 -5.11 10.97
CA GLU A 5 7.36 -5.13 9.67
C GLU A 5 6.38 -5.66 8.61
N LEU A 6 5.95 -4.80 7.70
CA LEU A 6 5.07 -5.22 6.61
C LEU A 6 5.86 -6.03 5.58
N GLN A 7 5.46 -7.27 5.37
CA GLN A 7 6.09 -8.15 4.38
C GLN A 7 5.97 -7.58 2.96
N ARG A 8 7.02 -7.80 2.17
CA ARG A 8 7.01 -7.51 0.73
C ARG A 8 6.00 -8.42 0.01
N CYS A 9 5.58 -8.02 -1.18
CA CYS A 9 4.79 -8.88 -2.05
C CYS A 9 5.53 -10.21 -2.29
N THR A 10 4.85 -11.32 -2.02
CA THR A 10 5.32 -12.70 -2.13
C THR A 10 5.50 -13.16 -3.57
N ARG A 11 4.82 -12.48 -4.51
CA ARG A 11 4.76 -12.81 -5.95
C ARG A 11 4.22 -14.21 -6.26
N HIS A 12 3.57 -14.86 -5.30
CA HIS A 12 2.94 -16.15 -5.51
C HIS A 12 1.52 -16.09 -4.96
N CYS A 13 0.58 -16.72 -5.67
CA CYS A 13 -0.78 -16.87 -5.17
C CYS A 13 -0.77 -17.80 -3.95
N ALA A 14 -1.25 -17.33 -2.82
CA ALA A 14 -1.33 -18.09 -1.58
C ALA A 14 -2.29 -19.28 -1.67
N LEU A 15 -3.28 -19.23 -2.57
CA LEU A 15 -4.24 -20.32 -2.78
C LEU A 15 -3.73 -21.38 -3.77
N THR A 16 -3.17 -20.96 -4.90
CA THR A 16 -2.80 -21.89 -6.00
C THR A 16 -1.30 -22.17 -6.09
N GLY A 17 -0.47 -21.41 -5.38
CA GLY A 17 1.00 -21.50 -5.43
C GLY A 17 1.64 -20.95 -6.70
N ARG A 18 0.86 -20.55 -7.72
CA ARG A 18 1.43 -20.06 -8.98
C ARG A 18 2.13 -18.72 -8.81
N GLU A 19 3.12 -18.46 -9.64
CA GLU A 19 3.75 -17.14 -9.74
C GLU A 19 2.77 -16.10 -10.28
N LEU A 20 2.83 -14.88 -9.74
CA LEU A 20 2.07 -13.71 -10.16
C LEU A 20 2.91 -12.89 -11.15
N ALA A 21 2.41 -12.75 -12.38
CA ALA A 21 3.16 -12.16 -13.48
C ALA A 21 3.25 -10.63 -13.39
N GLU A 22 4.21 -10.03 -14.07
CA GLU A 22 4.29 -8.57 -14.21
C GLU A 22 3.01 -7.98 -14.83
N GLY A 23 2.53 -6.88 -14.27
CA GLY A 23 1.31 -6.25 -14.72
C GLY A 23 0.04 -6.99 -14.29
N GLU A 24 0.12 -8.11 -13.59
CA GLU A 24 -1.04 -8.85 -13.13
C GLU A 24 -1.74 -8.15 -11.95
N GLU A 25 -3.06 -8.24 -11.90
CA GLU A 25 -3.87 -7.79 -10.77
C GLU A 25 -3.74 -8.76 -9.59
N VAL A 26 -3.49 -8.21 -8.40
CA VAL A 26 -3.25 -8.99 -7.18
C VAL A 26 -4.06 -8.44 -6.03
N PHE A 27 -4.72 -9.34 -5.31
CA PHE A 27 -5.39 -9.05 -4.06
C PHE A 27 -4.48 -9.48 -2.91
N SER A 28 -4.22 -8.59 -1.98
CA SER A 28 -3.36 -8.86 -0.83
C SER A 28 -4.15 -8.74 0.45
N THR A 29 -3.88 -9.63 1.40
CA THR A 29 -4.45 -9.59 2.76
C THR A 29 -3.33 -9.44 3.78
N LEU A 30 -3.66 -8.87 4.93
CA LEU A 30 -2.79 -8.79 6.10
C LEU A 30 -3.50 -9.51 7.26
N ALA A 31 -2.93 -10.62 7.72
CA ALA A 31 -3.50 -11.44 8.79
C ALA A 31 -2.57 -11.47 10.01
N VAL A 32 -3.15 -11.58 11.21
CA VAL A 32 -2.39 -11.82 12.45
C VAL A 32 -2.30 -13.33 12.65
N GLU A 33 -1.10 -13.89 12.51
CA GLU A 33 -0.80 -15.30 12.71
C GLU A 33 0.09 -15.45 13.94
N GLY A 34 -0.53 -15.73 15.09
CA GLY A 34 0.16 -15.75 16.38
C GLY A 34 0.75 -14.38 16.72
N ALA A 35 2.06 -14.29 16.92
CA ALA A 35 2.76 -13.03 17.18
C ALA A 35 3.24 -12.31 15.91
N GLN A 36 2.92 -12.83 14.72
CA GLN A 36 3.39 -12.30 13.45
C GLN A 36 2.25 -11.67 12.64
N VAL A 37 2.57 -10.61 11.92
CA VAL A 37 1.69 -10.07 10.88
C VAL A 37 2.17 -10.61 9.54
N ARG A 38 1.29 -11.34 8.83
CA ARG A 38 1.63 -11.97 7.55
C ARG A 38 0.83 -11.40 6.40
N ARG A 39 1.50 -11.27 5.27
CA ARG A 39 0.90 -10.89 3.99
C ARG A 39 0.67 -12.14 3.14
N HIS A 40 -0.53 -12.28 2.61
CA HIS A 40 -0.86 -13.25 1.57
C HIS A 40 -1.29 -12.53 0.31
N ASP A 41 -0.77 -12.94 -0.84
CA ASP A 41 -1.14 -12.41 -2.15
C ASP A 41 -1.96 -13.45 -2.91
N TYR A 42 -2.98 -13.02 -3.65
CA TYR A 42 -3.87 -13.88 -4.39
C TYR A 42 -3.97 -13.38 -5.83
N ALA A 43 -3.89 -14.33 -6.76
CA ALA A 43 -4.23 -14.11 -8.15
C ALA A 43 -5.69 -13.64 -8.27
N ALA A 44 -5.98 -12.77 -9.24
CA ALA A 44 -7.33 -12.24 -9.43
C ALA A 44 -8.39 -13.34 -9.63
N GLU A 45 -8.06 -14.40 -10.38
CA GLU A 45 -8.97 -15.53 -10.61
C GLU A 45 -9.14 -16.46 -9.40
N ALA A 46 -8.22 -16.39 -8.44
CA ALA A 46 -8.26 -17.16 -7.20
C ALA A 46 -8.91 -16.39 -6.04
N TRP A 47 -9.20 -15.10 -6.23
CA TRP A 47 -9.75 -14.24 -5.19
C TRP A 47 -11.26 -14.39 -5.06
N THR A 48 -11.71 -14.80 -3.88
CA THR A 48 -13.14 -15.00 -3.55
C THR A 48 -13.68 -13.94 -2.59
N GLY A 49 -12.85 -12.98 -2.20
CA GLY A 49 -13.16 -11.97 -1.19
C GLY A 49 -12.22 -12.03 0.01
N PRO A 50 -12.27 -11.02 0.88
CA PRO A 50 -11.44 -10.99 2.08
C PRO A 50 -11.85 -12.10 3.06
N PRO A 51 -10.90 -12.92 3.54
CA PRO A 51 -11.16 -13.87 4.62
C PRO A 51 -11.56 -13.15 5.92
N GLU A 52 -12.26 -13.85 6.80
CA GLU A 52 -12.53 -13.36 8.16
C GLU A 52 -11.24 -13.28 8.99
N GLY A 53 -11.22 -12.40 10.00
CA GLY A 53 -10.10 -12.29 10.94
C GLY A 53 -8.83 -11.63 10.39
N ILE A 54 -8.89 -11.02 9.19
CA ILE A 54 -7.79 -10.22 8.65
C ILE A 54 -7.80 -8.80 9.21
N VAL A 55 -6.62 -8.18 9.31
CA VAL A 55 -6.44 -6.76 9.65
C VAL A 55 -6.94 -5.87 8.52
N GLY A 56 -6.75 -6.31 7.28
CA GLY A 56 -7.21 -5.59 6.10
C GLY A 56 -6.74 -6.23 4.80
N TRP A 57 -7.23 -5.69 3.70
CA TRP A 57 -6.88 -6.13 2.36
C TRP A 57 -6.80 -4.97 1.39
N TRP A 58 -6.09 -5.16 0.27
CA TRP A 58 -6.02 -4.18 -0.81
C TRP A 58 -5.85 -4.87 -2.16
N LYS A 59 -6.30 -4.19 -3.21
CA LYS A 59 -6.06 -4.54 -4.61
C LYS A 59 -4.86 -3.76 -5.13
N SER A 60 -3.97 -4.43 -5.84
CA SER A 60 -2.78 -3.81 -6.45
C SER A 60 -2.44 -4.48 -7.79
N ARG A 61 -1.34 -4.06 -8.41
CA ARG A 61 -0.82 -4.66 -9.64
C ARG A 61 0.67 -4.98 -9.44
N ILE A 62 1.14 -6.14 -9.91
CA ILE A 62 2.56 -6.44 -9.91
C ILE A 62 3.28 -5.40 -10.77
N PRO A 63 4.31 -4.70 -10.24
CA PRO A 63 5.04 -3.71 -11.00
C PRO A 63 5.68 -4.34 -12.25
N VAL A 64 5.43 -3.74 -13.42
CA VAL A 64 6.17 -4.04 -14.65
C VAL A 64 7.51 -3.32 -14.57
N LYS A 65 8.63 -4.02 -14.85
CA LYS A 65 9.98 -3.45 -14.73
C LYS A 65 10.18 -2.17 -15.57
N GLU A 66 9.50 -2.09 -16.72
CA GLU A 66 9.62 -0.99 -17.68
C GLU A 66 8.52 0.08 -17.55
N ALA A 67 7.60 -0.06 -16.58
CA ALA A 67 6.55 0.94 -16.41
C ALA A 67 7.16 2.31 -16.10
N ARG A 68 6.90 3.29 -16.97
CA ARG A 68 7.20 4.70 -16.70
C ARG A 68 6.45 5.10 -15.43
N LYS A 69 7.19 5.32 -14.35
CA LYS A 69 6.63 5.97 -13.16
C LYS A 69 6.23 7.37 -13.59
N HIS A 70 4.93 7.66 -13.58
CA HIS A 70 4.50 9.05 -13.67
C HIS A 70 5.15 9.78 -12.49
N PRO A 71 5.95 10.83 -12.75
CA PRO A 71 6.55 11.57 -11.66
C PRO A 71 5.40 12.17 -10.85
N LEU A 72 5.38 11.85 -9.56
CA LEU A 72 4.55 12.60 -8.62
C LEU A 72 4.91 14.08 -8.69
N ALA A 73 4.00 14.93 -8.22
CA ALA A 73 4.25 16.35 -8.09
C ALA A 73 5.63 16.63 -7.43
N PRO A 74 6.33 17.69 -7.86
CA PRO A 74 7.59 18.11 -7.26
C PRO A 74 7.47 18.23 -5.74
N SER A 75 8.54 17.89 -5.02
CA SER A 75 8.53 17.90 -3.54
C SER A 75 8.07 19.25 -2.97
N GLU A 76 8.54 20.35 -3.55
CA GLU A 76 8.18 21.71 -3.13
C GLU A 76 6.68 21.99 -3.28
N LEU A 77 6.06 21.51 -4.37
CA LEU A 77 4.62 21.70 -4.57
C LEU A 77 3.81 20.97 -3.50
N LEU A 78 4.21 19.75 -3.14
CA LEU A 78 3.55 18.99 -2.08
C LEU A 78 3.75 19.63 -0.70
N LEU A 79 4.94 20.17 -0.41
CA LEU A 79 5.21 20.86 0.86
C LEU A 79 4.45 22.19 0.97
N ASN A 80 4.29 22.92 -0.14
CA ASN A 80 3.48 24.14 -0.18
C ASN A 80 2.02 23.80 0.06
N MET A 81 1.46 22.82 -0.66
CA MET A 81 0.09 22.35 -0.46
C MET A 81 -0.14 21.89 0.99
N PHE A 82 0.81 21.16 1.58
CA PHE A 82 0.69 20.72 2.98
C PHE A 82 0.59 21.88 3.98
N ARG A 83 1.34 22.97 3.73
CA ARG A 83 1.28 24.19 4.54
C ARG A 83 0.00 24.98 4.32
N GLU A 84 -0.45 25.08 3.07
CA GLU A 84 -1.70 25.79 2.72
C GLU A 84 -2.93 25.14 3.38
N LEU A 85 -2.92 23.82 3.56
CA LEU A 85 -3.99 23.08 4.23
C LEU A 85 -4.01 23.26 5.75
N ASP A 86 -3.05 23.99 6.34
CA ASP A 86 -3.04 24.25 7.78
C ASP A 86 -4.24 25.11 8.21
N GLY A 87 -4.89 24.72 9.31
CA GLY A 87 -6.11 25.37 9.80
C GLY A 87 -7.38 25.14 8.95
N GLN A 88 -7.32 24.39 7.85
CA GLN A 88 -8.50 24.07 7.03
C GLN A 88 -9.18 22.78 7.51
N GLU A 89 -10.10 22.89 8.48
CA GLU A 89 -10.79 21.72 9.08
C GLU A 89 -11.50 20.83 8.06
N THR A 90 -12.12 21.43 7.04
CA THR A 90 -12.81 20.69 5.97
C THR A 90 -11.87 19.86 5.08
N GLN A 91 -10.56 20.11 5.14
CA GLN A 91 -9.54 19.40 4.37
C GLN A 91 -8.55 18.64 5.27
N ALA A 92 -8.90 18.37 6.52
CA ALA A 92 -8.05 17.65 7.46
C ALA A 92 -7.63 16.27 6.93
N ASP A 93 -8.56 15.55 6.28
CA ASP A 93 -8.28 14.22 5.69
C ASP A 93 -7.24 14.29 4.57
N LEU A 94 -7.37 15.29 3.67
CA LEU A 94 -6.39 15.51 2.60
C LEU A 94 -5.03 15.85 3.18
N ARG A 95 -4.98 16.74 4.17
CA ARG A 95 -3.73 17.11 4.86
C ARG A 95 -3.09 15.91 5.53
N TYR A 96 -3.87 15.04 6.17
CA TYR A 96 -3.40 13.82 6.79
C TYR A 96 -2.77 12.86 5.77
N VAL A 97 -3.48 12.56 4.67
CA VAL A 97 -2.96 11.69 3.61
C VAL A 97 -1.69 12.27 2.98
N LEU A 98 -1.64 13.59 2.78
CA LEU A 98 -0.45 14.28 2.27
C LEU A 98 0.73 14.17 3.26
N ALA A 99 0.49 14.28 4.56
CA ALA A 99 1.52 14.07 5.58
C ALA A 99 2.11 12.65 5.49
N LEU A 100 1.25 11.62 5.40
CA LEU A 100 1.69 10.23 5.26
C LEU A 100 2.53 10.03 3.98
N LEU A 101 2.13 10.66 2.87
CA LEU A 101 2.90 10.63 1.62
C LEU A 101 4.28 11.28 1.79
N LEU A 102 4.35 12.43 2.46
CA LEU A 102 5.60 13.16 2.70
C LEU A 102 6.55 12.39 3.64
N ILE A 103 6.02 11.75 4.69
CA ILE A 103 6.79 10.85 5.57
C ILE A 103 7.33 9.66 4.77
N ARG A 104 6.50 9.01 3.94
CA ARG A 104 6.93 7.91 3.07
C ARG A 104 8.04 8.33 2.10
N ARG A 105 8.05 9.59 1.66
CA ARG A 105 9.11 10.20 0.83
C ARG A 105 10.32 10.67 1.64
N ARG A 106 10.30 10.55 2.97
CA ARG A 106 11.32 11.07 3.91
C ARG A 106 11.51 12.58 3.83
N LEU A 107 10.46 13.32 3.46
CA LEU A 107 10.44 14.79 3.45
C LEU A 107 9.96 15.37 4.79
N LEU A 108 9.16 14.60 5.53
CA LEU A 108 8.78 14.83 6.91
C LEU A 108 9.25 13.64 7.77
N ARG A 109 9.33 13.84 9.09
CA ARG A 109 9.71 12.80 10.07
C ARG A 109 8.59 12.61 11.07
#